data_AF-A0A7C4D3A4-F1
#
_entry.id   AF-A0A7C4D3A4-F1
#
_cell.length_a   1.000
_cell.length_b   1.000
_cell.length_c   1.000
_cell.angle_alpha   90.00
_cell.angle_beta   90.00
_cell.angle_gamma   90.00
#
_symmetry.space_group_name_H-M   'P 1'
#
loop_
_entity.id
_entity.type
_entity.pdbx_description
1 polymer ?
#
loop_
_entity_poly.entity_id
_entity_poly.type
_entity_poly.pdbx_seq_one_letter_code
_entity_poly.pdbx_strand_id
1 'polypeptide(L)'
;MQVIDMAKRRSKWRRTWQVVKKMMQEARKVKAYESLKQCPVCGNPHSLSISIKTDKSSEKRSAEVVCSVCGFEHRFDEIPSIADEFWVYSKVLDIVHSETVEKKKEEVVETVSSEVAGQDVEGAKATSYEEEPEISIDIEDEPQ
;
A
#
# COMPACT_ATOMS: atom_id res chain seq x y z
N MET A 1 27.31 -19.32 41.31
CA MET A 1 27.94 -19.46 39.97
C MET A 1 26.92 -19.64 38.83
N GLN A 2 25.70 -19.06 38.91
CA GLN A 2 24.60 -19.30 37.95
C GLN A 2 24.25 -18.11 37.03
N VAL A 3 24.77 -16.91 37.30
CA VAL A 3 24.35 -15.65 36.62
C VAL A 3 24.97 -15.49 35.22
N ILE A 4 26.13 -16.11 34.99
CA ILE A 4 26.89 -16.00 33.72
C ILE A 4 26.16 -16.71 32.55
N ASP A 5 25.35 -17.72 32.85
CA ASP A 5 24.61 -18.49 31.86
C ASP A 5 23.43 -17.68 31.26
N MET A 6 22.75 -16.86 32.07
CA MET A 6 21.66 -15.99 31.60
C MET A 6 22.13 -14.87 30.67
N ALA A 7 23.29 -14.26 30.93
CA ALA A 7 23.85 -13.21 30.09
C ALA A 7 24.23 -13.73 28.68
N LYS A 8 24.81 -14.94 28.62
CA LYS A 8 25.18 -15.60 27.35
C LYS A 8 23.94 -15.96 26.52
N ARG A 9 22.85 -16.42 27.15
CA ARG A 9 21.57 -16.69 26.46
C ARG A 9 20.93 -15.43 25.88
N ARG A 10 20.95 -14.31 26.60
CA ARG A 10 20.42 -13.02 26.12
C ARG A 10 21.20 -12.49 24.91
N SER A 11 22.53 -12.66 24.89
CA SER A 11 23.36 -12.25 23.74
C SER A 11 23.08 -13.08 22.48
N LYS A 12 22.93 -14.40 22.62
CA LYS A 12 22.56 -15.29 21.51
C LYS A 12 21.18 -14.93 20.93
N TRP A 13 20.21 -14.63 21.80
CA TRP A 13 18.86 -14.24 21.39
C TRP A 13 18.83 -12.93 20.60
N ARG A 14 19.59 -11.90 21.01
CA ARG A 14 19.67 -10.63 20.23
C ARG A 14 20.22 -10.84 18.83
N ARG A 15 21.28 -11.66 18.69
CA ARG A 15 21.85 -11.97 17.37
C ARG A 15 20.84 -12.71 16.47
N THR A 16 20.16 -13.73 17.00
CA THR A 16 19.13 -14.44 16.22
C THR A 16 17.93 -13.55 15.91
N TRP A 17 17.55 -12.65 16.82
CA TRP A 17 16.45 -11.71 16.59
C TRP A 17 16.76 -10.70 15.48
N GLN A 18 17.99 -10.18 15.44
CA GLN A 18 18.43 -9.29 14.35
C GLN A 18 18.36 -9.99 12.98
N VAL A 19 18.76 -11.27 12.92
CA VAL A 19 18.65 -12.08 11.69
C VAL A 19 17.19 -12.30 11.30
N VAL A 20 16.33 -12.69 12.24
CA VAL A 20 14.89 -12.88 11.98
C VAL A 20 14.23 -11.58 11.55
N LYS A 21 14.56 -10.44 12.17
CA LYS A 21 14.06 -9.12 11.80
C LYS A 21 14.45 -8.79 10.35
N LYS A 22 15.70 -9.07 9.96
CA LYS A 22 16.16 -8.87 8.58
C LYS A 22 15.41 -9.77 7.60
N MET A 23 15.25 -11.06 7.90
CA MET A 23 14.45 -11.98 7.07
C MET A 23 13.00 -11.52 6.93
N MET A 24 12.36 -11.09 8.02
CA MET A 24 10.98 -10.58 7.97
C MET A 24 10.86 -9.32 7.11
N GLN A 25 11.85 -8.42 7.15
CA GLN A 25 11.88 -7.24 6.28
C GLN A 25 12.03 -7.63 4.80
N GLU A 26 12.89 -8.58 4.48
CA GLU A 26 13.04 -9.09 3.11
C GLU A 26 11.75 -9.76 2.61
N ALA A 27 11.12 -10.59 3.44
CA ALA A 27 9.83 -11.21 3.12
C ALA A 27 8.72 -10.17 2.86
N ARG A 28 8.67 -9.09 3.66
CA ARG A 28 7.71 -7.98 3.43
C ARG A 28 7.96 -7.28 2.10
N LYS A 29 9.22 -7.06 1.72
CA LYS A 29 9.58 -6.46 0.43
C LYS A 29 9.12 -7.34 -0.73
N VAL A 30 9.41 -8.65 -0.69
CA VAL A 30 8.97 -9.59 -1.74
C VAL A 30 7.46 -9.58 -1.88
N LYS A 31 6.73 -9.64 -0.76
CA LYS A 31 5.26 -9.59 -0.78
C LYS A 31 4.72 -8.29 -1.38
N ALA A 32 5.36 -7.15 -1.11
CA ALA A 32 4.99 -5.89 -1.73
C ALA A 32 5.22 -5.91 -3.26
N TYR A 33 6.35 -6.43 -3.73
CA TYR A 33 6.61 -6.59 -5.17
C TYR A 33 5.66 -7.57 -5.85
N GLU A 34 5.25 -8.65 -5.17
CA GLU A 34 4.24 -9.57 -5.70
C GLU A 34 2.87 -8.88 -5.84
N SER A 35 2.49 -8.03 -4.89
CA SER A 35 1.24 -7.28 -4.95
C SER A 35 1.19 -6.29 -6.11
N LEU A 36 2.33 -5.76 -6.57
CA LEU A 36 2.41 -4.91 -7.76
C LEU A 36 2.03 -5.63 -9.06
N LYS A 37 2.08 -6.97 -9.08
CA LYS A 37 1.74 -7.76 -10.26
C LYS A 37 0.28 -8.22 -10.27
N GLN A 38 -0.50 -7.86 -9.26
CA GLN A 38 -1.92 -8.18 -9.20
C GLN A 38 -2.71 -7.12 -9.97
N CYS A 39 -3.61 -7.56 -10.86
CA CYS A 39 -4.47 -6.61 -11.57
C CYS A 39 -5.56 -6.06 -10.62
N PRO A 40 -5.75 -4.74 -10.50
CA PRO A 40 -6.77 -4.17 -9.62
C PRO A 40 -8.21 -4.34 -10.15
N VAL A 41 -8.38 -4.62 -11.44
CA VAL A 41 -9.71 -4.81 -12.06
C VAL A 41 -10.20 -6.25 -11.89
N CYS A 42 -9.35 -7.25 -12.17
CA CYS A 42 -9.75 -8.66 -12.14
C CYS A 42 -9.19 -9.47 -10.97
N GLY A 43 -8.28 -8.90 -10.18
CA GLY A 43 -7.69 -9.53 -8.99
C GLY A 43 -6.68 -10.64 -9.29
N ASN A 44 -6.41 -10.98 -10.56
CA ASN A 44 -5.50 -12.07 -10.91
C ASN A 44 -4.04 -11.73 -10.59
N PRO A 45 -3.33 -12.54 -9.79
CA PRO A 45 -1.91 -12.35 -9.51
C PRO A 45 -1.07 -12.61 -10.77
N HIS A 46 0.04 -11.89 -10.93
CA HIS A 46 0.99 -12.01 -12.05
C HIS A 46 0.42 -11.71 -13.45
N SER A 47 -0.78 -11.16 -13.55
CA SER A 47 -1.42 -10.82 -14.83
C SER A 47 -1.08 -9.40 -15.32
N LEU A 48 -0.58 -8.55 -14.43
CA LEU A 48 -0.27 -7.16 -14.73
C LEU A 48 1.20 -6.99 -15.12
N SER A 49 1.43 -6.39 -16.28
CA SER A 49 2.75 -5.97 -16.77
C SER A 49 2.84 -4.45 -16.81
N ILE A 50 3.86 -3.89 -16.17
CA ILE A 50 4.17 -2.46 -16.16
C ILE A 50 5.49 -2.28 -16.91
N SER A 51 5.49 -1.44 -17.96
CA SER A 51 6.67 -1.15 -18.78
C SER A 51 6.94 0.35 -18.79
N ILE A 52 8.07 0.77 -18.24
CA ILE A 52 8.50 2.17 -18.25
C ILE A 52 9.48 2.37 -19.39
N LYS A 53 9.10 3.20 -20.37
CA LYS A 53 9.93 3.59 -21.51
C LYS A 53 10.50 4.98 -21.23
N THR A 54 11.81 5.12 -21.45
CA THR A 54 12.50 6.41 -21.31
C THR A 54 13.01 6.85 -22.68
N ASP A 55 12.49 7.97 -23.16
CA ASP A 55 12.92 8.55 -24.43
C ASP A 55 14.21 9.35 -24.24
N LYS A 56 15.32 8.80 -24.73
CA LYS A 56 16.65 9.41 -24.63
C LYS A 56 16.75 10.78 -25.29
N SER A 57 15.84 11.11 -26.22
CA SER A 57 15.87 12.35 -26.97
C SER A 57 15.13 13.51 -26.32
N SER A 58 14.19 13.24 -25.42
CA SER A 58 13.32 14.28 -24.85
C SER A 58 13.29 14.27 -23.32
N GLU A 59 14.03 13.35 -22.69
CA GLU A 59 14.03 13.09 -21.24
C GLU A 59 12.63 12.75 -20.68
N LYS A 60 11.64 12.60 -21.57
CA LYS A 60 10.28 12.19 -21.23
C LYS A 60 10.28 10.70 -20.94
N ARG A 61 9.56 10.35 -19.89
CA ARG A 61 9.27 8.95 -19.55
C ARG A 61 7.79 8.71 -19.74
N SER A 62 7.47 7.55 -20.28
CA SER A 62 6.11 7.05 -20.40
C SER A 62 6.02 5.68 -19.72
N ALA A 63 4.87 5.38 -19.13
CA ALA A 63 4.59 4.06 -18.57
C ALA A 63 3.37 3.46 -19.25
N GLU A 64 3.48 2.18 -19.59
CA GLU A 64 2.41 1.39 -20.17
C GLU A 64 2.08 0.25 -19.21
N VAL A 65 0.80 0.14 -18.83
CA VAL A 65 0.28 -0.87 -17.93
C VAL A 65 -0.74 -1.70 -18.69
N VAL A 66 -0.51 -3.02 -18.74
CA VAL A 66 -1.38 -3.96 -19.47
C VAL A 66 -1.67 -5.17 -18.59
N CYS A 67 -2.93 -5.59 -18.53
CA CYS A 67 -3.34 -6.86 -17.96
C CYS A 67 -3.64 -7.88 -19.07
N SER A 68 -2.95 -9.02 -19.04
CA SER A 68 -3.14 -10.09 -20.03
C SER A 68 -4.46 -10.86 -19.90
N VAL A 69 -5.16 -10.74 -18.76
CA VAL A 69 -6.37 -11.53 -18.49
C VAL A 69 -7.65 -10.74 -18.76
N CYS A 70 -7.80 -9.54 -18.21
CA CYS A 70 -9.00 -8.71 -18.44
C CYS A 70 -8.84 -7.69 -19.57
N GLY A 71 -7.64 -7.55 -20.14
CA GLY A 71 -7.37 -6.59 -21.21
C GLY A 71 -7.32 -5.14 -20.75
N PHE A 72 -7.23 -4.88 -19.44
CA PHE A 72 -7.05 -3.53 -18.92
C PHE A 72 -5.74 -2.94 -19.44
N GLU A 73 -5.81 -1.81 -20.14
CA GLU A 73 -4.65 -1.08 -20.64
C GLU A 73 -4.73 0.37 -20.21
N HIS A 74 -3.65 0.89 -19.64
CA HIS A 74 -3.54 2.31 -19.36
C HIS A 74 -2.12 2.82 -19.62
N ARG A 75 -2.03 4.05 -20.13
CA ARG A 75 -0.78 4.69 -20.50
C ARG A 75 -0.66 6.01 -19.77
N PHE A 76 0.51 6.23 -19.17
CA PHE A 76 0.88 7.48 -18.54
C PHE A 76 1.95 8.15 -19.38
N ASP A 77 1.60 9.32 -19.91
CA ASP A 77 2.55 10.20 -20.57
C ASP A 77 3.18 11.13 -19.52
N GLU A 78 4.48 11.41 -19.66
CA GLU A 78 5.22 12.37 -18.83
C GLU A 78 5.31 12.01 -17.33
N ILE A 79 5.77 10.79 -17.03
CA ILE A 79 6.05 10.40 -15.64
C ILE A 79 7.35 11.03 -15.12
N PRO A 80 7.44 11.34 -13.82
CA PRO A 80 8.66 11.85 -13.20
C PRO A 80 9.87 10.92 -13.40
N SER A 81 11.07 11.50 -13.48
CA SER A 81 12.33 10.73 -13.61
C SER A 81 12.64 9.84 -12.38
N ILE A 82 11.99 10.09 -11.24
CA ILE A 82 12.09 9.26 -10.03
C ILE A 82 10.98 8.19 -9.94
N ALA A 83 10.02 8.20 -10.86
CA ALA A 83 8.91 7.26 -10.83
C ALA A 83 9.40 5.83 -11.12
N ASP A 84 8.96 4.91 -10.26
CA ASP A 84 9.21 3.48 -10.34
C ASP A 84 7.88 2.73 -10.59
N GLU A 85 7.94 1.42 -10.80
CA GLU A 85 6.78 0.55 -11.02
C GLU A 85 5.72 0.72 -9.90
N PHE A 86 6.15 0.91 -8.65
CA PHE A 86 5.25 1.13 -7.52
C PHE A 86 4.45 2.43 -7.65
N TRP A 87 5.09 3.51 -8.12
CA TRP A 87 4.43 4.79 -8.31
C TRP A 87 3.35 4.69 -9.40
N VAL A 88 3.69 4.02 -10.51
CA VAL A 88 2.76 3.79 -11.62
C VAL A 88 1.58 2.94 -11.14
N TYR A 89 1.83 1.86 -10.41
CA TYR A 89 0.77 1.01 -9.86
C TYR A 89 -0.15 1.76 -8.91
N SER A 90 0.41 2.59 -8.01
CA SER A 90 -0.38 3.44 -7.12
C SER A 90 -1.32 4.36 -7.89
N LYS A 91 -0.86 4.93 -9.02
CA LYS A 91 -1.70 5.76 -9.88
C LYS A 91 -2.81 4.99 -10.58
N VAL A 92 -2.54 3.76 -10.99
CA VAL A 92 -3.58 2.88 -11.55
C VAL A 92 -4.66 2.57 -10.50
N LEU A 93 -4.28 2.34 -9.24
CA LEU A 93 -5.25 2.11 -8.15
C LEU A 93 -6.15 3.33 -7.94
N ASP A 94 -5.57 4.53 -7.93
CA ASP A 94 -6.33 5.78 -7.80
C ASP A 94 -7.38 5.90 -8.92
N ILE A 95 -7.01 5.57 -10.17
CA ILE A 95 -7.91 5.63 -11.33
C ILE A 95 -9.05 4.62 -11.19
N VAL A 96 -8.73 3.35 -10.95
CA VAL A 96 -9.74 2.29 -10.81
C VAL A 96 -10.72 2.60 -9.68
N HIS A 97 -10.23 3.11 -8.55
CA HIS A 97 -11.09 3.54 -7.46
C HIS A 97 -11.93 4.77 -7.83
N SER A 98 -11.36 5.76 -8.53
CA SER A 98 -12.11 6.95 -8.95
C SER A 98 -13.25 6.62 -9.91
N GLU A 99 -13.03 5.73 -10.88
CA GLU A 99 -14.06 5.27 -11.82
C GLU A 99 -15.21 4.52 -11.13
N THR A 100 -14.91 3.76 -10.08
CA THR A 100 -15.95 3.07 -9.30
C THR A 100 -16.81 4.03 -8.46
N VAL A 101 -16.27 5.18 -8.07
CA VAL A 101 -17.01 6.18 -7.30
C VAL A 101 -17.95 6.97 -8.19
N GLU A 102 -17.57 7.30 -9.42
CA GLU A 102 -18.44 8.02 -10.36
C GLU A 102 -19.63 7.18 -10.81
N LYS A 103 -19.42 5.88 -11.10
CA LYS A 103 -20.52 4.96 -11.43
C LYS A 103 -21.57 4.82 -10.32
N LYS A 104 -21.15 4.94 -9.05
CA LYS A 104 -22.08 4.91 -7.91
C LYS A 104 -22.81 6.24 -7.68
N LYS A 105 -22.25 7.37 -8.12
CA LYS A 105 -22.92 8.67 -7.99
C LYS A 105 -24.00 8.87 -9.05
N GLU A 106 -23.83 8.32 -10.24
CA GLU A 106 -24.86 8.41 -11.29
C GLU A 106 -26.09 7.53 -10.97
N GLU A 107 -25.92 6.33 -10.38
CA GLU A 107 -27.06 5.48 -9.98
C GLU A 107 -27.89 6.04 -8.83
N VAL A 108 -27.34 6.93 -7.99
CA VAL A 108 -28.06 7.52 -6.85
C VAL A 108 -28.86 8.76 -7.26
N VAL A 109 -28.58 9.37 -8.42
CA VAL A 109 -29.29 10.57 -8.88
C VAL A 109 -30.58 10.23 -9.66
N GLU A 110 -30.73 9.01 -10.18
CA GLU A 110 -31.96 8.60 -10.90
C GLU A 110 -33.03 7.95 -10.00
N THR A 111 -32.74 7.72 -8.70
CA THR A 111 -33.67 7.05 -7.77
C THR A 111 -34.05 7.88 -6.53
N VAL A 112 -33.93 9.21 -6.58
CA VAL A 112 -34.44 10.09 -5.52
C VAL A 112 -35.30 11.21 -6.12
N SER A 113 -36.42 10.82 -6.71
CA SER A 113 -37.60 11.68 -6.92
C SER A 113 -38.87 10.86 -6.79
N SER A 114 -39.11 10.36 -5.58
CA SER A 114 -40.45 10.10 -5.03
C SER A 114 -40.33 9.95 -3.52
N GLU A 115 -40.64 11.06 -2.84
CA GLU A 115 -41.38 11.21 -1.58
C GLU A 115 -41.58 9.93 -0.73
N VAL A 116 -41.26 9.96 0.57
CA VAL A 116 -42.24 10.11 1.69
C VAL A 116 -41.48 10.38 3.00
N ALA A 117 -42.06 11.28 3.78
CA ALA A 117 -41.66 11.86 5.05
C ALA A 117 -41.26 10.91 6.19
N GLY A 118 -40.32 11.41 7.00
CA GLY A 118 -40.45 11.48 8.45
C GLY A 118 -40.10 10.23 9.25
N GLN A 119 -38.89 10.22 9.83
CA GLN A 119 -38.72 9.73 11.20
C GLN A 119 -37.40 10.21 11.82
N ASP A 120 -37.55 11.06 12.84
CA ASP A 120 -36.54 11.38 13.84
C ASP A 120 -36.12 10.12 14.59
N VAL A 121 -34.81 9.86 14.68
CA VAL A 121 -34.26 9.07 15.79
C VAL A 121 -32.92 9.65 16.23
N GLU A 122 -32.97 10.33 17.37
CA GLU A 122 -31.86 10.54 18.30
C GLU A 122 -31.15 9.20 18.57
N GLY A 123 -29.81 9.22 18.60
CA GLY A 123 -29.05 8.03 18.97
C GLY A 123 -27.54 8.25 18.94
N ALA A 124 -27.04 8.95 19.95
CA ALA A 124 -25.63 9.08 20.26
C ALA A 124 -24.88 7.74 20.25
N LYS A 125 -23.66 7.69 19.69
CA LYS A 125 -22.49 7.19 20.42
C LYS A 125 -21.18 7.59 19.76
N ALA A 126 -20.46 8.47 20.43
CA ALA A 126 -19.02 8.63 20.28
C ALA A 126 -18.29 7.39 20.82
N THR A 127 -17.36 6.84 20.05
CA THR A 127 -16.27 5.97 20.51
C THR A 127 -15.05 6.33 19.68
N SER A 128 -14.20 7.26 20.15
CA SER A 128 -13.09 7.05 21.09
C SER A 128 -11.86 6.46 20.41
N TYR A 129 -10.95 7.37 20.03
CA TYR A 129 -9.50 7.30 20.10
C TYR A 129 -8.90 5.94 20.49
N GLU A 130 -8.15 5.33 19.57
CA GLU A 130 -7.04 4.45 19.92
C GLU A 130 -5.76 5.29 19.83
N GLU A 131 -5.22 5.64 21.00
CA GLU A 131 -3.89 6.20 21.18
C GLU A 131 -2.84 5.29 20.51
N GLU A 132 -2.12 5.83 19.52
CA GLU A 132 -0.86 5.23 19.10
C GLU A 132 0.16 5.41 20.23
N PRO A 133 0.89 4.35 20.65
CA PRO A 133 1.88 4.47 21.69
C PRO A 133 3.06 5.31 21.18
N GLU A 134 3.30 6.45 21.82
CA GLU A 134 4.55 7.20 21.70
C GLU A 134 5.70 6.31 22.20
N ILE A 135 6.46 5.77 21.25
CA ILE A 135 7.68 5.02 21.55
C ILE A 135 8.77 6.07 21.83
N SER A 136 8.93 6.45 23.09
CA SER A 136 10.11 7.16 23.57
C SER A 136 11.32 6.23 23.46
N ILE A 137 12.17 6.48 22.48
CA ILE A 137 13.47 5.82 22.36
C ILE A 137 14.46 6.67 23.13
N ASP A 138 14.66 6.36 24.41
CA ASP A 138 15.78 6.86 25.19
C ASP A 138 17.07 6.29 24.61
N ILE A 139 17.80 7.14 23.88
CA ILE A 139 19.17 6.89 23.45
C ILE A 139 20.07 7.44 24.55
N GLU A 140 20.31 6.62 25.57
CA GLU A 140 21.47 6.76 26.44
C GLU A 140 22.34 5.52 26.24
N ASP A 141 23.41 5.65 25.45
CA ASP A 141 24.61 4.87 25.69
C ASP A 141 25.79 5.62 25.06
N GLU A 142 26.41 6.44 25.90
CA GLU A 142 27.74 7.01 25.73
C GLU A 142 28.75 5.95 26.24
N PRO A 143 29.59 5.34 25.38
CA PRO A 143 30.75 4.61 25.86
C PRO A 143 32.00 5.49 25.81
N GLN A 144 32.64 5.56 26.98
CA GLN A 144 33.97 6.12 27.26
C GLN A 144 35.09 5.53 26.39
#